data_AF-A0A351D1K8-F1
#
_entry.id   AF-A0A351D1K8-F1
#
_cell.length_a   1.000
_cell.length_b   1.000
_cell.length_c   1.000
_cell.angle_alpha   90.00
_cell.angle_beta   90.00
_cell.angle_gamma   90.00
#
_symmetry.space_group_name_H-M   'P 1'
#
loop_
_entity.id
_entity.type
_entity.pdbx_description
1 polymer ?
#
loop_
_entity_poly.entity_id
_entity_poly.type
_entity_poly.pdbx_seq_one_letter_code
_entity_poly.pdbx_strand_id
1 'polypeptide(L)'
;MTTKYLSEVHETLNKEHLEISKAEFSRDYLSQCSSYLCYLVSSGNEPTRNVLLNLWGKLSHKAEIYENLAERDQPVNLQRRYQQSALLMRDLADATEREFKRLSTQKALKPSLSAFAV
;
A
#
# COMPACT_ATOMS: atom_id res chain seq x y z
N MET A 1 -8.70 1.23 -10.96
CA MET A 1 -7.50 1.88 -11.50
C MET A 1 -6.58 2.17 -10.32
N THR A 2 -5.34 1.71 -10.34
CA THR A 2 -4.49 1.47 -9.16
C THR A 2 -4.20 2.76 -8.38
N THR A 3 -4.26 3.92 -9.05
CA THR A 3 -4.24 5.24 -8.39
C THR A 3 -5.38 5.44 -7.38
N LYS A 4 -6.60 4.99 -7.71
CA LYS A 4 -7.75 5.03 -6.79
C LYS A 4 -7.47 4.17 -5.56
N TYR A 5 -6.94 2.97 -5.79
CA TYR A 5 -6.54 2.06 -4.70
C TYR A 5 -5.49 2.70 -3.78
N LEU A 6 -4.44 3.33 -4.32
CA LEU A 6 -3.44 4.03 -3.50
C LEU A 6 -4.05 5.18 -2.68
N SER A 7 -5.04 5.88 -3.24
CA SER A 7 -5.75 6.95 -2.53
C SER A 7 -6.60 6.38 -1.38
N GLU A 8 -7.29 5.25 -1.61
CA GLU A 8 -8.06 4.56 -0.58
C GLU A 8 -7.16 4.09 0.57
N VAL A 9 -6.00 3.50 0.27
CA VAL A 9 -5.03 3.11 1.31
C VAL A 9 -4.56 4.31 2.12
N HIS A 10 -4.25 5.44 1.46
CA HIS A 10 -3.88 6.69 2.15
C HIS A 10 -5.00 7.17 3.08
N GLU A 11 -6.24 7.19 2.60
CA GLU A 11 -7.40 7.62 3.38
C GLU A 11 -7.66 6.72 4.59
N THR A 12 -7.52 5.39 4.43
CA THR A 12 -7.64 4.44 5.54
C THR A 12 -6.57 4.69 6.60
N LEU A 13 -5.30 4.81 6.19
CA LEU A 13 -4.19 5.06 7.13
C LEU A 13 -4.32 6.42 7.84
N ASN A 14 -4.80 7.44 7.13
CA ASN A 14 -5.01 8.78 7.69
C ASN A 14 -6.10 8.77 8.77
N LYS A 15 -7.23 8.08 8.52
CA LYS A 15 -8.38 8.02 9.44
C LYS A 15 -8.14 7.17 10.67
N GLU A 16 -7.55 5.99 10.49
CA GLU A 16 -7.57 4.98 11.54
C GLU A 16 -6.54 5.29 12.63
N HIS A 17 -5.28 5.59 12.27
CA HIS A 17 -4.21 5.54 13.29
C HIS A 17 -3.02 6.49 13.13
N LEU A 18 -2.82 7.16 11.99
CA LEU A 18 -1.52 7.79 11.72
C LEU A 18 -1.53 9.24 11.24
N GLU A 19 -2.70 9.85 10.97
CA GLU A 19 -2.84 11.22 10.46
C GLU A 19 -1.89 11.57 9.30
N ILE A 20 -1.48 10.56 8.51
CA ILE A 20 -0.42 10.74 7.52
C ILE A 20 -0.89 11.68 6.41
N SER A 21 -0.08 12.65 6.06
CA SER A 21 -0.29 13.47 4.88
C SER A 21 -0.04 12.65 3.60
N LYS A 22 -0.60 13.11 2.47
CA LYS A 22 -0.28 12.53 1.15
C LYS A 22 1.22 12.59 0.83
N ALA A 23 1.90 13.60 1.38
CA ALA A 23 3.34 13.80 1.21
C ALA A 23 4.16 12.73 1.94
N GLU A 24 3.82 12.47 3.20
CA GLU A 24 4.44 11.41 4.01
C GLU A 24 4.11 10.03 3.45
N PHE A 25 2.86 9.80 3.02
CA PHE A 25 2.51 8.55 2.37
C PHE A 25 3.35 8.29 1.11
N SER A 26 3.48 9.30 0.25
CA SER A 26 4.29 9.19 -0.98
C SER A 26 5.76 8.87 -0.68
N ARG A 27 6.34 9.52 0.33
CA ARG A 27 7.75 9.31 0.69
C ARG A 27 7.98 8.00 1.45
N ASP A 28 7.21 7.78 2.51
CA ASP A 28 7.54 6.79 3.53
C ASP A 28 6.93 5.41 3.23
N TYR A 29 5.81 5.38 2.50
CA TYR A 29 5.15 4.14 2.07
C TYR A 29 5.46 3.80 0.61
N LEU A 30 5.38 4.78 -0.31
CA LEU A 30 5.59 4.51 -1.73
C LEU A 30 7.07 4.59 -2.17
N SER A 31 7.93 5.15 -1.32
CA SER A 31 9.34 5.45 -1.63
C SER A 31 9.47 6.31 -2.89
N GLN A 32 8.62 7.34 -3.00
CA GLN A 32 8.58 8.31 -4.09
C GLN A 32 8.78 9.74 -3.56
N CYS A 33 8.82 10.72 -4.46
CA CYS A 33 8.82 12.13 -4.05
C CYS A 33 7.50 12.52 -3.35
N SER A 34 7.54 13.53 -2.49
CA SER A 34 6.39 13.93 -1.67
C SER A 34 5.14 14.34 -2.46
N SER A 35 5.28 14.78 -3.71
CA SER A 35 4.14 15.16 -4.56
C SER A 35 3.53 13.99 -5.34
N TYR A 36 4.09 12.78 -5.22
CA TYR A 36 3.79 11.67 -6.14
C TYR A 36 2.32 11.26 -6.16
N LEU A 37 1.69 11.04 -5.00
CA LEU A 37 0.26 10.67 -4.97
C LEU A 37 -0.63 11.77 -5.54
N CYS A 38 -0.33 13.04 -5.23
CA CYS A 38 -1.06 14.18 -5.80
C CYS A 38 -0.90 14.24 -7.32
N TYR A 39 0.31 13.99 -7.83
CA TYR A 39 0.58 13.90 -9.25
C TYR A 39 -0.29 12.82 -9.92
N LEU A 40 -0.28 11.58 -9.42
CA LEU A 40 -1.07 10.48 -9.98
C LEU A 40 -2.56 10.82 -10.03
N VAL A 41 -3.10 11.38 -8.95
CA VAL A 41 -4.51 11.78 -8.87
C VAL A 41 -4.84 12.87 -9.89
N SER A 42 -3.96 13.88 -10.03
CA SER A 42 -4.19 14.99 -10.95
C SER A 42 -4.01 14.62 -12.42
N SER A 43 -3.07 13.74 -12.73
CA SER A 43 -2.71 13.39 -14.11
C SER A 43 -3.49 12.20 -14.65
N GLY A 44 -4.16 11.42 -13.79
CA GLY A 44 -4.80 10.16 -14.16
C GLY A 44 -3.82 9.05 -14.56
N ASN A 45 -2.52 9.23 -14.30
CA ASN A 45 -1.52 8.22 -14.62
C ASN A 45 -1.60 7.05 -13.65
N GLU A 46 -1.21 5.88 -14.13
CA GLU A 46 -1.13 4.67 -13.30
C GLU A 46 0.26 4.51 -12.68
N PRO A 47 0.35 4.12 -11.40
CA PRO A 47 1.61 3.83 -10.75
C PRO A 47 2.27 2.60 -11.37
N THR A 48 3.60 2.53 -11.24
CA THR A 48 4.33 1.32 -11.63
C THR A 48 4.11 0.20 -10.61
N ARG A 49 4.31 -1.05 -11.02
CA ARG A 49 4.24 -2.20 -10.10
C ARG A 49 5.22 -2.09 -8.92
N ASN A 50 6.35 -1.40 -9.11
CA ASN A 50 7.34 -1.22 -8.04
C ASN A 50 6.79 -0.37 -6.89
N VAL A 51 5.88 0.56 -7.17
CA VAL A 51 5.21 1.36 -6.14
C VAL A 51 4.36 0.48 -5.21
N LEU A 52 3.64 -0.50 -5.76
CA LEU A 52 2.89 -1.45 -4.96
C LEU A 52 3.79 -2.39 -4.16
N LEU A 53 4.93 -2.80 -4.73
CA LEU A 53 5.91 -3.62 -4.01
C LEU A 53 6.49 -2.87 -2.80
N ASN A 54 6.83 -1.58 -2.99
CA ASN A 54 7.30 -0.72 -1.91
C ASN A 54 6.23 -0.57 -0.81
N LEU A 55 4.99 -0.28 -1.22
CA LEU A 55 3.86 -0.16 -0.30
C LEU A 55 3.65 -1.43 0.52
N TRP A 56 3.62 -2.59 -0.15
CA TRP A 56 3.48 -3.89 0.50
C TRP A 56 4.62 -4.12 1.51
N GLY A 57 5.87 -3.91 1.12
CA GLY A 57 7.01 -4.09 2.01
C GLY A 57 6.93 -3.20 3.25
N LYS A 58 6.52 -1.94 3.09
CA LYS A 58 6.37 -0.99 4.21
C LYS A 58 5.22 -1.37 5.15
N LEU A 59 4.09 -1.81 4.61
CA LEU A 59 2.94 -2.25 5.39
C LEU A 59 3.25 -3.55 6.15
N SER A 60 3.82 -4.55 5.49
CA SER A 60 4.23 -5.81 6.12
C SER A 60 5.22 -5.58 7.27
N HIS A 61 6.24 -4.74 7.05
CA HIS A 61 7.21 -4.44 8.10
C HIS A 61 6.58 -3.72 9.30
N LYS A 62 5.64 -2.79 9.06
CA LYS A 62 4.91 -2.12 10.15
C LYS A 62 3.98 -3.07 10.89
N ALA A 63 3.34 -4.01 10.19
CA ALA A 63 2.53 -5.06 10.82
C ALA A 63 3.39 -5.87 11.80
N GLU A 64 4.56 -6.36 11.36
CA GLU A 64 5.51 -7.10 12.20
C GLU A 64 5.95 -6.29 13.43
N ILE A 65 6.25 -4.99 13.26
CA ILE A 65 6.60 -4.13 14.40
C ILE A 65 5.46 -4.09 15.42
N TYR A 66 4.21 -3.90 14.98
CA TYR A 66 3.07 -3.81 15.88
C TYR A 66 2.71 -5.15 16.52
N GLU A 67 2.83 -6.26 15.80
CA GLU A 67 2.69 -7.63 16.33
C GLU A 67 3.70 -7.84 17.48
N ASN A 68 4.98 -7.55 17.23
CA ASN A 68 6.03 -7.65 18.24
C ASN A 68 5.79 -6.72 19.44
N LEU A 69 5.24 -5.52 19.23
CA LEU A 69 4.92 -4.61 20.32
C LEU A 69 3.71 -5.11 21.14
N ALA A 70 2.72 -5.73 20.50
CA ALA A 70 1.56 -6.29 21.18
C ALA A 70 1.90 -7.50 22.06
N GLU A 71 2.96 -8.24 21.74
CA GLU A 71 3.42 -9.39 22.53
C GLU A 71 4.24 -9.02 23.78
N ARG A 72 4.70 -7.76 23.87
CA ARG A 72 5.46 -7.29 25.04
C ARG A 72 4.55 -7.06 26.24
N ASP A 73 5.14 -7.14 27.43
CA ASP A 73 4.48 -6.77 28.67
C ASP A 73 4.21 -5.25 28.67
N GLN A 74 2.94 -4.89 28.43
CA GLN A 74 2.47 -3.53 28.26
C GLN A 74 1.05 -3.38 28.85
N PRO A 75 0.63 -2.15 29.20
CA PRO A 75 -0.74 -1.90 29.62
C PRO A 75 -1.76 -2.40 28.59
N VAL A 76 -2.87 -3.00 29.06
CA VAL A 76 -3.89 -3.67 28.21
C VAL A 76 -4.43 -2.75 27.10
N ASN A 77 -4.62 -1.47 27.39
CA ASN A 77 -5.07 -0.47 26.41
C ASN A 77 -4.04 -0.25 25.29
N LEU A 78 -2.76 -0.24 25.62
CA LEU A 78 -1.67 -0.04 24.67
C LEU A 78 -1.46 -1.31 23.83
N GLN A 79 -1.49 -2.48 24.46
CA GLN A 79 -1.49 -3.77 23.77
C GLN A 79 -2.61 -3.87 22.74
N ARG A 80 -3.86 -3.53 23.12
CA ARG A 80 -5.01 -3.53 22.21
C ARG A 80 -4.80 -2.60 21.01
N ARG A 81 -4.25 -1.40 21.23
CA ARG A 81 -3.94 -0.46 20.14
C ARG A 81 -2.90 -1.04 19.17
N TYR A 82 -1.87 -1.72 19.66
CA TYR A 82 -0.90 -2.38 18.80
C TYR A 82 -1.50 -3.55 18.03
N GLN A 83 -2.36 -4.36 18.65
CA GLN A 83 -3.09 -5.42 17.95
C GLN A 83 -3.96 -4.86 16.81
N GLN A 84 -4.70 -3.78 17.07
CA GLN A 84 -5.51 -3.11 16.05
C GLN A 84 -4.65 -2.56 14.91
N SER A 85 -3.52 -1.92 15.25
CA SER A 85 -2.58 -1.37 14.27
C SER A 85 -1.94 -2.48 13.43
N ALA A 86 -1.56 -3.60 14.05
CA ALA A 86 -1.03 -4.78 13.37
C ALA A 86 -2.02 -5.34 12.35
N LEU A 87 -3.27 -5.57 12.77
CA LEU A 87 -4.35 -6.06 11.91
C LEU A 87 -4.56 -5.15 10.71
N LEU A 88 -4.68 -3.84 10.94
CA LEU A 88 -4.85 -2.88 9.85
C LEU A 88 -3.69 -2.95 8.85
N MET A 89 -2.44 -2.92 9.33
CA MET A 89 -1.27 -2.95 8.45
C MET A 89 -1.20 -4.25 7.65
N ARG A 90 -1.53 -5.38 8.28
CA ARG A 90 -1.55 -6.71 7.64
C ARG A 90 -2.63 -6.78 6.55
N ASP A 91 -3.85 -6.34 6.85
CA ASP A 91 -4.96 -6.32 5.90
C ASP A 91 -4.65 -5.46 4.67
N LEU A 92 -4.05 -4.28 4.89
CA LEU A 92 -3.61 -3.41 3.81
C LEU A 92 -2.46 -4.01 3.01
N ALA A 93 -1.51 -4.70 3.66
CA ALA A 93 -0.43 -5.41 2.98
C ALA A 93 -0.99 -6.49 2.06
N ASP A 94 -1.88 -7.34 2.58
CA ASP A 94 -2.50 -8.42 1.81
C ASP A 94 -3.33 -7.88 0.64
N ALA A 95 -4.06 -6.77 0.85
CA ALA A 95 -4.76 -6.08 -0.22
C ALA A 95 -3.79 -5.54 -1.30
N THR A 96 -2.64 -5.01 -0.88
CA THR A 96 -1.61 -4.48 -1.79
C THR A 96 -1.00 -5.61 -2.61
N GLU A 97 -0.75 -6.76 -1.98
CA GLU A 97 -0.23 -7.94 -2.65
C GLU A 97 -1.22 -8.46 -3.71
N ARG A 98 -2.52 -8.49 -3.39
CA ARG A 98 -3.58 -8.85 -4.36
C ARG A 98 -3.59 -7.90 -5.55
N GLU A 99 -3.49 -6.59 -5.31
CA GLU A 99 -3.47 -5.59 -6.38
C GLU A 99 -2.19 -5.73 -7.24
N PHE A 100 -1.03 -5.99 -6.62
CA PHE A 100 0.21 -6.27 -7.33
C PHE A 100 0.10 -7.52 -8.22
N LYS A 101 -0.46 -8.61 -7.70
CA LYS A 101 -0.71 -9.85 -8.45
C LYS A 101 -1.68 -9.61 -9.60
N ARG A 102 -2.77 -8.84 -9.40
CA ARG A 102 -3.74 -8.47 -10.45
C ARG A 102 -3.05 -7.78 -11.64
N LEU A 103 -2.16 -6.82 -11.39
CA LEU A 103 -1.39 -6.15 -12.45
C LEU A 103 -0.39 -7.08 -13.15
N SER A 104 0.14 -8.07 -12.42
CA SER A 104 1.05 -9.07 -12.97
C SER A 104 0.35 -9.98 -13.98
N THR A 105 -0.85 -10.45 -13.63
CA THR A 105 -1.66 -11.32 -14.49
C THR A 105 -2.19 -10.57 -15.72
N GLN A 106 -2.64 -9.32 -15.56
CA GLN A 106 -3.12 -8.52 -16.70
C GLN A 106 -2.04 -8.22 -17.75
N LYS A 107 -0.77 -8.10 -17.34
CA LYS A 107 0.35 -7.92 -18.28
C LYS A 107 0.63 -9.20 -19.08
N ALA A 108 0.43 -10.38 -18.47
CA ALA A 108 0.60 -11.67 -19.14
C ALA A 108 -0.50 -11.97 -20.20
N LEU A 109 -1.70 -11.41 -20.03
CA LEU A 109 -2.82 -11.53 -20.97
C LEU A 109 -2.76 -10.60 -22.19
N LYS A 110 -1.74 -9.73 -22.30
CA LYS A 110 -1.49 -8.90 -23.50
C LYS A 110 -0.25 -9.39 -24.30
N PRO A 111 -0.15 -10.65 -24.73
CA PRO A 111 0.81 -10.97 -25.78
C PRO A 111 0.39 -10.28 -27.08
N SER A 112 1.38 -9.81 -27.82
CA SER A 112 1.28 -8.89 -28.95
C SER A 112 0.23 -9.29 -30.01
N LEU A 113 -0.75 -8.42 -30.24
CA LEU A 113 -1.60 -8.46 -31.44
C LEU A 113 -0.82 -8.17 -32.75
N SER A 114 0.50 -8.00 -32.70
CA SER A 114 1.36 -7.85 -33.89
C SER A 114 1.84 -9.18 -34.49
N ALA A 115 1.42 -10.33 -33.98
CA ALA A 115 1.86 -11.65 -34.47
C ALA A 115 0.88 -12.34 -35.44
N PHE A 116 -0.25 -11.71 -35.78
CA PHE A 116 -1.30 -12.31 -36.62
C PHE A 116 -1.68 -11.49 -37.87
N ALA A 117 -0.75 -10.68 -38.39
CA ALA A 117 -0.88 -10.10 -39.73
C ALA A 117 0.23 -10.67 -40.62
N VAL A 118 -0.02 -11.85 -41.20
CA VAL A 118 0.65 -12.37 -42.40
C VAL A 118 -0.44 -12.66 -43.42
#